data_AF-A0A8J7I924-F1
#
_entry.id   AF-A0A8J7I924-F1
#
_cell.length_a   1.000
_cell.length_b   1.000
_cell.length_c   1.000
_cell.angle_alpha   90.00
_cell.angle_beta   90.00
_cell.angle_gamma   90.00
#
_symmetry.space_group_name_H-M   'P 1'
#
loop_
_entity.id
_entity.type
_entity.pdbx_description
1 polymer ?
#
loop_
_entity_poly.entity_id
_entity_poly.type
_entity_poly.pdbx_seq_one_letter_code
_entity_poly.pdbx_strand_id
1 'polypeptide(L)'
;MQIISVPTVYTCKTPTAGWVNLAQMRQVMDDEDQKVIIVYWLNGDTSVFSGENADAILSALKEAQQRCECENYRLKNRRKQYDQT
;
A
#
# COMPACT_ATOMS: atom_id res chain seq x y z
N MET A 1 2.64 18.82 -25.59
CA MET A 1 1.98 17.86 -24.68
C MET A 1 2.62 18.00 -23.31
N GLN A 2 1.94 18.63 -22.35
CA GLN A 2 2.41 18.66 -20.96
C GLN A 2 1.85 17.41 -20.28
N ILE A 3 2.74 16.50 -19.91
CA ILE A 3 2.40 15.39 -19.01
C ILE A 3 2.34 16.01 -17.62
N ILE A 4 1.13 16.24 -17.10
CA ILE A 4 0.94 16.51 -15.68
C ILE A 4 0.94 15.14 -15.00
N SER A 5 2.13 14.66 -14.61
CA SER A 5 2.22 13.53 -13.69
C SER A 5 1.90 14.06 -12.30
N VAL A 6 0.62 14.10 -11.94
CA VAL A 6 0.28 14.21 -10.51
C VAL A 6 0.81 12.94 -9.84
N PRO A 7 1.70 13.03 -8.84
CA PRO A 7 2.06 11.86 -8.07
C PRO A 7 0.75 11.31 -7.49
N THR A 8 0.44 10.06 -7.80
CA THR A 8 -0.69 9.35 -7.19
C THR A 8 -0.37 9.23 -5.71
N VAL A 9 -0.82 10.20 -4.91
CA VAL A 9 -0.59 10.19 -3.47
C VAL A 9 -1.59 9.20 -2.87
N TYR A 10 -1.13 7.98 -2.62
CA TYR A 10 -1.91 6.99 -1.88
C TYR A 10 -1.96 7.41 -0.41
N THR A 11 -3.01 8.11 -0.02
CA THR A 11 -3.23 8.55 1.36
C THR A 11 -4.48 7.93 1.94
N CYS A 12 -4.43 7.63 3.24
CA CYS A 12 -5.57 7.16 4.03
C CYS A 12 -5.85 8.17 5.15
N LYS A 13 -7.11 8.58 5.30
CA LYS A 13 -7.54 9.34 6.47
C LYS A 13 -7.95 8.35 7.56
N THR A 14 -7.14 8.29 8.61
CA THR A 14 -7.49 7.51 9.80
C THR A 14 -8.53 8.27 10.64
N PRO A 15 -9.43 7.57 11.34
CA PRO A 15 -10.42 8.18 12.22
C PRO A 15 -9.83 9.13 13.26
N THR A 16 -8.70 8.75 13.90
CA THR A 16 -8.15 9.52 15.02
C THR A 16 -6.69 9.95 14.88
N ALA A 17 -5.92 9.34 13.98
CA ALA A 17 -4.47 9.61 13.82
C ALA A 17 -4.15 10.55 12.63
N GLY A 18 -5.16 11.15 11.99
CA GLY A 18 -4.99 12.05 10.86
C GLY A 18 -4.71 11.33 9.54
N TRP A 19 -3.91 11.95 8.68
CA TRP A 19 -3.61 11.43 7.34
C TRP A 19 -2.33 10.60 7.33
N VAL A 20 -2.40 9.45 6.69
CA VAL A 20 -1.31 8.50 6.55
C VAL A 20 -0.94 8.36 5.07
N ASN A 21 0.36 8.49 4.76
CA ASN A 21 0.87 8.29 3.40
C ASN A 21 1.24 6.83 3.17
N LEU A 22 0.37 6.08 2.51
CA LEU A 22 0.55 4.65 2.23
C LEU A 22 1.75 4.39 1.30
N ALA A 23 2.13 5.35 0.46
CA ALA A 23 3.29 5.20 -0.44
C ALA A 23 4.63 5.15 0.31
N GLN A 24 4.68 5.58 1.56
CA GLN A 24 5.88 5.49 2.40
C GLN A 24 5.93 4.20 3.23
N MET A 25 4.89 3.38 3.18
CA MET A 25 4.87 2.09 3.86
C MET A 25 5.75 1.11 3.08
N ARG A 26 6.66 0.45 3.80
CA ARG A 26 7.47 -0.64 3.26
C ARG A 26 6.80 -1.99 3.49
N GLN A 27 6.32 -2.20 4.71
CA GLN A 27 5.73 -3.46 5.14
C GLN A 27 4.67 -3.19 6.20
N VAL A 28 3.61 -3.98 6.17
CA VAL A 28 2.57 -3.99 7.20
C VAL A 28 2.49 -5.41 7.76
N MET A 29 2.56 -5.52 9.08
CA MET A 29 2.22 -6.74 9.81
C MET A 29 0.86 -6.54 10.45
N ASP A 30 0.04 -7.58 10.38
CA ASP A 30 -1.35 -7.61 10.77
C ASP A 30 -1.52 -8.67 11.87
N ASP A 31 -2.15 -8.27 12.97
CA ASP A 31 -2.71 -9.16 13.98
C ASP A 31 -4.23 -8.95 14.03
N GLU A 32 -4.97 -9.75 13.26
CA GLU A 32 -6.43 -9.70 13.14
C GLU A 32 -7.13 -9.91 14.49
N ASP A 33 -6.59 -10.76 15.36
CA ASP A 33 -7.19 -11.10 16.66
C ASP A 33 -7.14 -9.89 17.60
N GLN A 34 -6.06 -9.13 17.57
CA GLN A 34 -5.88 -7.93 18.40
C GLN A 34 -6.36 -6.64 17.71
N LYS A 35 -6.70 -6.69 16.43
CA LYS A 35 -6.98 -5.52 15.59
C LYS A 35 -5.85 -4.48 15.66
N VAL A 36 -4.62 -4.96 15.54
CA VAL A 36 -3.42 -4.12 15.57
C VAL A 36 -2.63 -4.36 14.29
N ILE A 37 -2.08 -3.28 13.74
CA ILE A 37 -1.11 -3.35 12.65
C ILE A 37 0.18 -2.65 13.06
N ILE A 38 1.29 -3.23 12.60
CA ILE A 38 2.63 -2.64 12.71
C ILE A 38 3.07 -2.24 11.31
N VAL A 39 3.31 -0.96 11.12
CA VAL A 39 3.77 -0.39 9.86
C VAL A 39 5.26 -0.09 9.97
N TYR A 40 6.03 -0.67 9.06
CA TYR A 40 7.42 -0.33 8.85
C TYR A 40 7.52 0.64 7.68
N TRP A 41 8.12 1.80 7.91
CA TRP A 41 8.24 2.86 6.93
C TRP A 41 9.53 2.73 6.12
N LEU A 42 9.57 3.36 4.93
CA LEU A 42 10.76 3.37 4.07
C LEU A 42 11.98 4.05 4.71
N ASN A 43 11.74 5.00 5.61
CA ASN A 43 12.81 5.68 6.36
C ASN A 43 13.36 4.85 7.54
N GLY A 44 12.81 3.64 7.78
CA GLY A 44 13.21 2.75 8.86
C GLY A 44 12.43 2.94 10.16
N ASP A 45 11.53 3.93 10.23
CA ASP A 45 10.67 4.11 11.39
C ASP A 45 9.63 2.99 11.48
N THR A 46 9.08 2.81 12.67
CA THR A 46 7.97 1.88 12.93
C THR A 46 6.83 2.61 13.62
N SER A 47 5.59 2.32 13.23
CA SER A 47 4.39 2.85 13.87
C SER A 47 3.38 1.75 14.10
N VAL A 48 2.67 1.84 15.21
CA VAL A 48 1.62 0.88 15.59
C VAL A 48 0.27 1.60 15.49
N PHE A 49 -0.68 0.99 14.78
CA PHE A 49 -2.06 1.45 14.70
C PHE A 49 -2.99 0.37 15.22
N SER A 50 -4.05 0.75 15.91
CA SER A 50 -4.98 -0.18 16.55
C SER A 50 -6.43 0.19 16.28
N GLY A 51 -7.32 -0.80 16.37
CA GLY A 51 -8.76 -0.64 16.23
C GLY A 51 -9.15 -0.06 14.87
N GLU A 52 -10.03 0.95 14.87
CA GLU A 52 -10.58 1.55 13.65
C GLU A 52 -9.50 2.18 12.74
N ASN A 53 -8.38 2.63 13.30
CA ASN A 53 -7.26 3.13 12.50
C ASN A 53 -6.59 2.00 11.72
N ALA A 54 -6.43 0.83 12.34
CA ALA A 54 -5.89 -0.36 11.68
C ALA A 54 -6.81 -0.81 10.54
N ASP A 55 -8.11 -0.91 10.82
CA ASP A 55 -9.14 -1.30 9.85
C ASP A 55 -9.16 -0.33 8.64
N ALA A 56 -9.09 0.98 8.89
CA ALA A 56 -9.06 1.99 7.85
C ALA A 56 -7.81 1.89 6.95
N ILE A 57 -6.64 1.63 7.55
CA ILE A 57 -5.38 1.49 6.80
C ILE A 57 -5.40 0.22 5.95
N LEU A 58 -5.83 -0.92 6.50
CA LEU A 58 -5.93 -2.19 5.78
C LEU A 58 -6.91 -2.09 4.60
N SER A 59 -8.07 -1.45 4.82
CA SER A 59 -9.06 -1.21 3.77
C SER A 59 -8.49 -0.36 2.63
N ALA A 60 -7.79 0.74 2.97
CA ALA A 60 -7.18 1.62 1.98
C ALA A 60 -6.03 0.96 1.22
N LEU A 61 -5.24 0.09 1.86
CA LEU A 61 -4.20 -0.70 1.19
C LEU A 61 -4.80 -1.70 0.19
N LYS A 62 -5.90 -2.37 0.56
CA LYS A 62 -6.61 -3.28 -0.34
C LYS A 62 -7.18 -2.54 -1.55
N GLU A 63 -7.76 -1.37 -1.37
CA GLU A 63 -8.23 -0.52 -2.46
C GLU A 63 -7.07 -0.04 -3.35
N ALA A 64 -5.95 0.38 -2.76
CA ALA A 64 -4.76 0.79 -3.49
C ALA A 64 -4.18 -0.36 -4.33
N GLN A 65 -4.16 -1.58 -3.80
CA GLN A 65 -3.72 -2.77 -4.52
C GLN A 65 -4.61 -3.06 -5.73
N GLN A 66 -5.93 -2.91 -5.60
CA GLN A 66 -6.88 -3.09 -6.70
C GLN A 66 -6.71 -2.03 -7.80
N ARG A 67 -6.40 -0.78 -7.41
CA ARG A 67 -6.14 0.31 -8.36
C ARG A 67 -4.79 0.18 -9.06
N CYS A 68 -3.83 -0.52 -8.46
CA CYS A 68 -2.56 -0.75 -9.12
C CYS A 68 -2.72 -1.84 -10.20
N GLU A 69 -2.41 -1.50 -11.47
CA GLU A 69 -2.18 -2.49 -12.54
C GLU A 69 -0.91 -3.36 -12.32
N CYS A 70 -0.41 -3.43 -11.09
CA CYS A 70 0.77 -4.17 -10.67
C CYS A 70 0.73 -5.64 -11.10
N GLU A 71 -0.44 -6.29 -11.02
CA GLU A 71 -0.61 -7.67 -11.48
C GLU A 71 -0.44 -7.82 -12.99
N ASN A 72 -0.96 -6.86 -13.77
CA ASN A 72 -0.81 -6.87 -15.23
C ASN A 72 0.66 -6.70 -15.65
N TYR A 73 1.44 -5.87 -14.95
CA TYR A 73 2.88 -5.74 -15.20
C TYR A 73 3.65 -7.02 -14.86
N ARG A 74 3.37 -7.64 -13.71
CA ARG A 74 4.04 -8.88 -13.30
C ARG A 74 3.74 -10.05 -14.25
N LEU A 75 2.53 -10.12 -14.81
CA LEU A 75 2.15 -11.11 -15.81
C LEU A 75 2.74 -10.82 -17.20
N LYS A 76 2.80 -9.55 -17.62
CA LYS A 76 3.42 -9.13 -18.90
C LYS A 76 4.90 -9.50 -18.97
N ASN A 77 5.65 -9.36 -17.87
CA ASN A 77 7.06 -9.71 -17.84
C ASN A 77 7.32 -11.23 -17.76
N ARG A 78 6.35 -12.02 -17.27
CA ARG A 78 6.47 -13.50 -17.21
C ARG A 78 6.34 -14.14 -18.59
N ARG A 79 5.49 -13.61 -19.48
CA ARG A 79 5.28 -14.16 -20.83
C ARG A 79 6.50 -14.00 -21.75
N LYS A 80 7.30 -12.94 -21.58
CA LYS A 80 8.48 -12.69 -22.41
C LYS A 80 9.64 -13.67 -22.17
N GLN A 81 9.62 -14.43 -21.07
CA GLN A 81 10.73 -15.30 -20.69
C GLN A 81 10.68 -16.69 -21.35
N TYR A 82 9.55 -17.06 -21.98
CA TYR A 82 9.34 -18.38 -22.59
C TYR A 82 9.41 -18.40 -24.13
N ASP A 83 9.62 -17.26 -24.78
CA ASP A 83 9.62 -17.12 -26.26
C ASP A 83 11.04 -16.97 -26.85
N GLN A 84 12.09 -17.35 -26.10
CA GLN A 84 13.50 -17.28 -26.55
C GLN A 84 14.21 -18.65 -26.64
N THR A 85 13.48 -19.70 -27.02
CA THR A 85 14.08 -21.00 -27.40
C THR A 85 13.51 -21.50 -28.71
#